data_AF-A0A142YJ81-F1
#
_entry.id   AF-A0A142YJ81-F1
#
_cell.length_a   1.000
_cell.length_b   1.000
_cell.length_c   1.000
_cell.angle_alpha   90.00
_cell.angle_beta   90.00
_cell.angle_gamma   90.00
#
_symmetry.space_group_name_H-M   'P 1'
#
loop_
_entity.id
_entity.type
_entity.pdbx_description
1 polymer ?
#
loop_
_entity_poly.entity_id
_entity_poly.type
_entity_poly.pdbx_seq_one_letter_code
_entity_poly.pdbx_strand_id
1 'polypeptide(L)'
;MDAIFFVLRTGCRWDALDATGLCASSSAHRRFQEWEQAGVFRELWRLGPPVCDDLGGIDWEWLCIDGAMTKAPLGGEDRAQSDRPGQVGDQAIPADGRRRHPRRFGRGRGERA
;
A
#
# COMPACT_ATOMS: atom_id res chain seq x y z
N MET A 1 12.06 -22.09 14.95
CA MET A 1 12.49 -20.96 14.08
C MET A 1 11.59 -20.86 12.85
N ASP A 2 10.96 -21.98 12.47
CA ASP A 2 10.19 -22.18 11.24
C ASP A 2 8.88 -21.40 11.19
N ALA A 3 8.36 -20.97 12.34
CA ALA A 3 7.07 -20.30 12.44
C ALA A 3 7.06 -18.93 11.71
N ILE A 4 8.15 -18.15 11.81
CA ILE A 4 8.29 -16.88 11.07
C ILE A 4 8.38 -17.16 9.57
N PHE A 5 9.19 -18.15 9.15
CA PHE A 5 9.32 -18.51 7.75
C PHE A 5 8.02 -19.04 7.15
N PHE A 6 7.23 -19.80 7.91
CA PHE A 6 5.90 -20.24 7.50
C PHE A 6 5.00 -19.06 7.18
N VAL A 7 4.92 -18.06 8.07
CA VAL A 7 4.14 -16.84 7.86
C VAL A 7 4.65 -16.06 6.64
N LEU A 8 5.97 -15.87 6.52
CA LEU A 8 6.57 -15.16 5.38
C LEU A 8 6.34 -15.87 4.04
N ARG A 9 6.35 -17.21 4.04
CA ARG A 9 6.17 -18.01 2.82
C ARG A 9 4.72 -18.08 2.36
N THR A 10 3.78 -18.12 3.31
CA THR A 10 2.35 -18.30 3.03
C THR A 10 1.58 -16.97 2.98
N GLY A 11 2.13 -15.91 3.58
CA GLY A 11 1.43 -14.63 3.76
C GLY A 11 0.23 -14.73 4.71
N CYS A 12 0.12 -15.80 5.50
CA CYS A 12 -1.00 -15.96 6.42
C CYS A 12 -0.94 -14.93 7.56
N ARG A 13 -2.09 -14.64 8.17
CA ARG A 13 -2.13 -13.81 9.39
C ARG A 13 -1.37 -14.52 10.52
N TRP A 14 -0.75 -13.76 11.42
CA TRP A 14 -0.06 -14.30 12.59
C TRP A 14 -0.98 -15.21 13.43
N ASP A 15 -2.25 -14.85 13.63
CA ASP A 15 -3.22 -15.67 14.37
C ASP A 15 -3.51 -17.04 13.71
N ALA A 16 -3.30 -17.15 12.40
CA ALA A 16 -3.45 -18.43 11.70
C ALA A 16 -2.31 -19.41 12.06
N LEU A 17 -1.20 -18.91 12.62
CA LEU A 17 -0.08 -19.72 13.06
C LEU A 17 -0.46 -20.63 14.24
N ASP A 18 -1.39 -20.20 15.10
CA ASP A 18 -1.80 -20.98 16.26
C ASP A 18 -2.43 -22.33 15.85
N ALA A 19 -3.05 -22.38 14.66
CA ALA A 19 -3.61 -23.61 14.10
C ALA A 19 -2.55 -24.59 13.58
N THR A 20 -1.29 -24.16 13.41
CA THR A 20 -0.20 -25.00 12.88
C THR A 20 0.54 -25.79 13.95
N GLY A 21 0.38 -25.41 15.22
CA GLY A 21 1.11 -26.03 16.34
C GLY A 21 2.62 -25.73 16.38
N LEU A 22 3.14 -24.88 15.48
CA LEU A 22 4.58 -24.56 15.42
C LEU A 22 5.05 -23.77 16.65
N CYS A 23 4.35 -22.68 16.97
CA CYS A 23 4.48 -21.93 18.21
C CYS A 23 3.31 -20.94 18.34
N ALA A 24 3.16 -20.35 19.52
CA ALA A 24 2.20 -19.26 19.71
C ALA A 24 2.49 -18.07 18.78
N SER A 25 1.44 -17.53 18.16
CA SER A 25 1.44 -16.34 17.31
C SER A 25 2.21 -15.16 17.92
N SER A 26 1.94 -14.87 19.20
CA SER A 26 2.58 -13.78 19.95
C SER A 26 4.11 -13.96 20.07
N SER A 27 4.58 -15.19 20.25
CA SER A 27 6.01 -15.48 20.36
C SER A 27 6.73 -15.34 19.02
N ALA A 28 6.10 -15.81 17.93
CA ALA A 28 6.63 -15.63 16.58
C ALA A 28 6.68 -14.15 16.20
N HIS A 29 5.62 -13.41 16.50
CA HIS A 29 5.54 -11.99 16.18
C HIS A 29 6.55 -11.15 16.98
N ARG A 30 6.73 -11.44 18.29
CA ARG A 30 7.77 -10.79 19.10
C ARG A 30 9.17 -11.03 18.51
N ARG A 31 9.47 -12.26 18.13
CA ARG A 31 10.76 -12.60 17.52
C ARG A 31 10.95 -11.96 16.14
N PHE A 32 9.88 -11.85 15.36
CA PHE A 32 9.87 -11.12 14.09
C PHE A 32 10.24 -9.64 14.31
N GLN A 33 9.67 -8.98 15.32
CA GLN A 33 10.01 -7.59 15.67
C GLN A 33 11.48 -7.47 16.12
N GLU A 34 12.00 -8.40 16.92
CA GLU A 34 13.42 -8.41 17.30
C GLU A 34 14.33 -8.48 16.06
N TRP A 35 13.97 -9.28 15.05
CA TRP A 35 14.72 -9.40 13.80
C TRP A 35 14.63 -8.15 12.94
N GLU A 36 13.46 -7.53 12.89
CA GLU A 36 13.24 -6.28 12.18
C GLU A 36 14.08 -5.15 12.79
N GLN A 37 14.07 -5.02 14.11
CA GLN A 37 14.92 -4.06 14.84
C GLN A 37 16.42 -4.35 14.67
N ALA A 38 16.80 -5.62 14.64
CA ALA A 38 18.19 -6.04 14.38
C ALA A 38 18.59 -5.89 12.90
N GLY A 39 17.67 -5.51 12.01
CA GLY A 39 17.95 -5.30 10.59
C GLY A 39 18.13 -6.59 9.77
N VAL A 40 17.68 -7.74 10.28
CA VAL A 40 17.82 -9.04 9.61
C VAL A 40 17.22 -9.01 8.20
N PHE A 41 16.04 -8.42 8.03
CA PHE A 41 15.38 -8.32 6.72
C PHE A 41 16.10 -7.36 5.77
N ARG A 42 16.73 -6.31 6.30
CA ARG A 42 17.56 -5.40 5.50
C ARG A 42 18.79 -6.14 4.97
N GLU A 43 19.43 -6.92 5.82
CA GLU A 43 20.60 -7.69 5.42
C GLU A 43 20.23 -8.83 4.46
N LEU A 44 19.09 -9.49 4.70
CA LEU A 44 18.53 -10.47 3.77
C LEU A 44 18.26 -9.85 2.39
N TRP A 45 17.69 -8.64 2.34
CA TRP A 45 17.47 -7.90 1.10
C TRP A 45 18.78 -7.47 0.42
N ARG A 46 19.83 -7.16 1.20
CA ARG A 46 21.15 -6.83 0.66
C ARG A 46 21.85 -8.04 0.03
N LEU A 47 21.68 -9.21 0.63
CA LEU A 47 22.32 -10.47 0.20
C LEU A 47 21.50 -11.24 -0.84
N GLY A 48 20.19 -10.97 -0.94
CA GLY A 48 19.27 -11.67 -1.84
C GLY A 48 19.57 -11.50 -3.33
N PRO A 49 19.77 -10.27 -3.87
CA PRO A 49 19.93 -10.06 -5.29
C PRO A 49 21.10 -10.83 -5.91
N PRO A 50 22.32 -10.84 -5.33
CA PRO A 50 23.41 -11.67 -5.86
C PRO A 50 23.07 -13.16 -5.92
N VAL A 51 22.36 -13.69 -4.92
CA VAL A 51 21.93 -15.09 -4.88
C VAL A 51 20.86 -15.36 -5.94
N CYS A 52 19.93 -14.42 -6.15
CA CYS A 52 18.89 -14.55 -7.17
C CYS A 52 19.44 -14.42 -8.60
N ASP A 53 20.47 -13.59 -8.81
CA ASP A 53 21.23 -13.49 -10.05
C ASP A 53 21.89 -14.83 -10.40
N ASP A 54 22.59 -15.43 -9.44
CA ASP A 54 23.26 -16.72 -9.63
C ASP A 54 22.28 -17.87 -9.94
N LEU A 55 21.06 -17.80 -9.39
CA LEU A 55 20.02 -18.79 -9.62
C LEU A 55 19.23 -18.57 -10.92
N GLY A 56 19.43 -17.45 -11.61
CA GLY A 56 18.72 -17.09 -12.85
C GLY A 56 17.20 -17.03 -12.69
N GLY A 57 16.72 -16.80 -11.45
CA GLY A 57 15.30 -16.94 -11.11
C GLY A 57 14.47 -15.67 -11.25
N ILE A 58 15.10 -14.52 -11.50
CA ILE A 58 14.45 -13.20 -11.53
C ILE A 58 14.93 -12.42 -12.74
N ASP A 59 13.98 -12.00 -13.59
CA ASP A 59 14.19 -10.95 -14.57
C ASP A 59 13.94 -9.59 -13.89
N TRP A 60 15.01 -8.88 -13.57
CA TRP A 60 14.93 -7.62 -12.83
C TRP A 60 14.28 -6.49 -13.62
N GLU A 61 14.42 -6.48 -14.96
CA GLU A 61 13.82 -5.44 -15.80
C GLU A 61 12.29 -5.56 -15.75
N TRP A 62 11.79 -6.79 -15.90
CA TRP A 62 10.36 -7.07 -15.77
C TRP A 62 9.83 -6.89 -14.36
N LEU A 63 10.59 -7.28 -13.33
CA LEU A 63 10.20 -7.08 -11.93
C LEU A 63 10.09 -5.59 -11.57
N CYS A 64 11.02 -4.75 -12.05
CA CYS A 64 10.97 -3.30 -11.83
C CYS A 64 9.73 -2.67 -12.48
N ILE A 65 9.30 -3.16 -13.64
CA ILE A 65 8.08 -2.72 -14.32
C ILE A 65 6.83 -3.12 -13.53
N ASP A 66 6.75 -4.35 -13.02
CA ASP A 66 5.63 -4.82 -12.21
C ASP A 66 5.53 -4.08 -10.85
N GLY A 67 6.68 -3.72 -10.26
CA GLY A 67 6.76 -2.93 -9.04
C GLY A 67 6.37 -1.45 -9.21
N ALA A 68 6.29 -0.95 -10.45
CA ALA A 68 5.88 0.43 -10.72
C ALA A 68 4.36 0.56 -10.59
N MET A 69 3.87 0.66 -9.35
CA MET A 69 2.47 0.98 -9.05
C MET A 69 2.17 2.45 -9.37
N THR A 70 2.13 2.80 -10.64
CA THR A 70 1.60 4.10 -11.06
C THR A 70 0.07 4.05 -10.97
N LYS A 71 -0.55 5.13 -10.49
CA LYS A 71 -2.00 5.27 -10.60
C LYS A 71 -2.36 5.20 -12.09
N ALA A 72 -3.39 4.42 -12.44
CA ALA A 72 -3.95 4.42 -13.78
C ALA A 72 -4.22 5.88 -14.19
N PRO A 73 -3.60 6.39 -15.27
CA PRO A 73 -3.57 7.83 -15.58
C PRO A 73 -4.95 8.45 -15.69
N LEU A 74 -5.95 7.68 -16.09
CA LEU A 74 -7.32 8.11 -16.24
C LEU A 74 -8.18 6.89 -15.94
N GLY A 75 -8.86 6.86 -14.78
CA GLY A 75 -9.88 5.84 -14.59
C GLY A 75 -10.94 6.05 -15.66
N GLY A 76 -11.15 5.04 -16.50
CA GLY A 76 -12.03 5.11 -17.66
C GLY A 76 -13.40 5.68 -17.31
N GLU A 77 -14.06 6.23 -18.33
CA GLU A 77 -15.37 6.88 -18.22
C GLU A 77 -16.48 5.88 -17.82
N ASP A 78 -16.19 4.58 -17.95
CA ASP A 78 -17.10 3.48 -17.67
C ASP A 78 -16.84 2.86 -16.28
N ARG A 79 -17.10 3.64 -15.23
CA ARG A 79 -17.12 3.12 -13.84
C ARG A 79 -18.54 3.19 -13.33
N ALA A 80 -19.04 2.09 -12.77
CA ALA A 80 -20.24 2.14 -11.95
C ALA A 80 -20.03 3.17 -10.81
N GLN A 81 -20.92 4.16 -10.71
CA GLN A 81 -20.91 5.09 -9.59
C GLN A 81 -21.02 4.31 -8.29
N SER A 82 -20.13 4.58 -7.34
CA SER A 82 -20.26 4.03 -5.99
C SER A 82 -21.35 4.81 -5.25
N ASP A 83 -22.38 4.12 -4.74
CA ASP A 83 -23.42 4.69 -3.87
C ASP A 83 -22.93 5.13 -2.48
N ARG A 84 -21.61 5.23 -2.28
CA ARG A 84 -21.02 5.64 -1.01
C ARG A 84 -20.99 7.17 -0.93
N PRO A 85 -21.33 7.78 0.23
CA PRO A 85 -21.05 9.18 0.48
C PRO A 85 -19.54 9.40 0.35
N GLY A 86 -19.11 10.09 -0.70
CA GLY A 86 -17.70 10.32 -0.97
C GLY A 86 -17.07 11.12 0.17
N GLN A 87 -16.05 10.55 0.83
CA GLN A 87 -15.12 11.35 1.60
C GLN A 87 -14.34 12.22 0.60
N VAL A 88 -14.38 13.53 0.81
CA VAL A 88 -13.53 14.48 0.09
C VAL A 88 -12.09 14.15 0.48
N GLY A 89 -11.42 13.35 -0.33
CA GLY A 89 -9.98 13.18 -0.24
C GLY A 89 -9.30 14.46 -0.71
N ASP A 90 -8.35 14.95 0.06
CA ASP A 90 -7.52 16.09 -0.32
C ASP A 90 -6.76 15.75 -1.62
N GLN A 91 -7.21 16.35 -2.73
CA GLN A 91 -6.49 16.27 -4.00
C GLN A 91 -5.17 17.04 -3.86
N ALA A 92 -4.06 16.44 -4.31
CA ALA A 92 -2.79 17.13 -4.45
C ALA A 92 -2.96 18.36 -5.35
N ILE A 93 -2.40 19.49 -4.91
CA ILE A 93 -2.46 20.77 -5.60
C ILE A 93 -1.83 20.60 -7.00
N PRO A 94 -2.55 20.90 -8.10
CA PRO A 94 -1.96 20.94 -9.43
C PRO A 94 -0.88 22.04 -9.48
N ALA A 95 0.25 21.76 -10.12
CA ALA A 95 1.41 22.65 -10.20
C ALA A 95 1.15 23.98 -10.94
N ASP A 96 -0.06 24.22 -11.46
CA ASP A 96 -0.38 25.42 -12.25
C ASP A 96 -1.32 26.38 -11.48
N GLY A 97 -0.71 27.42 -10.92
CA GLY A 97 -1.28 28.33 -9.93
C GLY A 97 -2.28 29.36 -10.45
N ARG A 98 -3.41 28.93 -11.02
CA ARG A 98 -4.54 29.84 -11.29
C ARG A 98 -5.75 29.52 -10.42
N ARG A 99 -5.83 30.18 -9.26
CA ARG A 99 -7.03 30.24 -8.40
C ARG A 99 -8.20 30.84 -9.20
N ARG A 100 -9.18 30.03 -9.57
CA ARG A 100 -10.46 30.53 -10.09
C ARG A 100 -11.28 31.09 -8.93
N HIS A 101 -11.41 32.41 -8.89
CA HIS A 101 -12.25 33.12 -7.92
C HIS A 101 -13.73 32.87 -8.27
N PRO A 102 -14.57 32.36 -7.36
CA PRO A 102 -16.01 32.30 -7.62
C PRO A 102 -16.56 33.73 -7.61
N ARG A 103 -17.23 34.13 -8.70
CA ARG A 103 -17.97 35.39 -8.78
C ARG A 103 -19.17 35.31 -7.84
N ARG A 104 -19.13 36.11 -6.77
CA ARG A 104 -20.23 36.31 -5.83
C ARG A 104 -21.28 37.20 -6.52
N PHE A 105 -22.33 36.60 -7.09
CA PHE A 105 -23.54 37.36 -7.43
C PHE A 105 -24.35 37.55 -6.16
N GLY A 106 -24.46 38.80 -5.72
CA GLY A 106 -25.25 39.20 -4.57
C GLY A 106 -26.53 39.93 -4.97
N ARG A 107 -27.53 39.76 -4.08
CA ARG A 107 -28.70 40.61 -3.77
C ARG A 107 -29.89 40.60 -4.73
N GLY A 108 -31.02 40.16 -4.17
CA GLY A 108 -32.37 40.62 -4.50
C GLY A 108 -33.27 40.49 -3.26
N ARG A 109 -33.56 41.63 -2.63
CA ARG A 109 -34.40 41.83 -1.44
C ARG A 109 -35.86 41.95 -1.91
N GLY A 110 -36.81 41.31 -1.23
CA GLY A 110 -38.24 41.44 -1.51
C GLY A 110 -39.06 40.84 -0.37
N GLU A 111 -40.13 41.52 0.04
CA GLU A 111 -40.65 41.58 1.40
C GLU A 111 -42.15 41.25 1.39
N ARG A 112 -42.64 40.60 2.47
CA ARG A 112 -44.03 40.53 3.01
C ARG A 112 -45.18 40.01 2.11
N ALA A 113 -45.93 39.03 2.64
CA ALA A 113 -47.23 39.24 3.31
C ALA A 113 -47.64 37.95 4.04
#